data_AF-A0A945E403-F1
#
_entry.id   AF-A0A945E403-F1
#
_cell.length_a   1.000
_cell.length_b   1.000
_cell.length_c   1.000
_cell.angle_alpha   90.00
_cell.angle_beta   90.00
_cell.angle_gamma   90.00
#
_symmetry.space_group_name_H-M   'P 1'
#
loop_
_entity.id
_entity.type
_entity.pdbx_description
1 polymer ?
#
loop_
_entity_poly.entity_id
_entity_poly.type
_entity_poly.pdbx_seq_one_letter_code
_entity_poly.pdbx_strand_id
1 'polypeptide(L)' 'WLERNSVPWDLLVMRADDDHRSSPEVKAEALERLRADGYEVQLAIDDDPGNVRMYRAAGVATVYLHSGYYDL' A
#
# COMPACT_ATOMS: atom_id res chain seq x y z
N TRP A 1 -7.02 -15.37 2.80
CA TRP A 1 -8.22 -14.60 3.23
C TRP A 1 -8.93 -14.00 2.01
N LEU A 2 -8.21 -13.35 1.09
CA LEU A 2 -8.78 -12.76 -0.14
C LEU A 2 -9.61 -13.76 -0.95
N GLU A 3 -9.05 -14.93 -1.29
CA GLU A 3 -9.78 -15.98 -2.02
C GLU A 3 -11.05 -16.45 -1.30
N ARG A 4 -10.96 -16.70 0.02
CA ARG A 4 -12.09 -17.17 0.84
C ARG A 4 -13.24 -16.17 0.88
N ASN A 5 -12.95 -14.88 0.73
CA ASN A 5 -13.93 -13.80 0.72
C ASN A 5 -14.21 -13.29 -0.71
N SER A 6 -13.75 -14.00 -1.74
CA SER A 6 -13.95 -13.67 -3.14
C SER A 6 -13.53 -12.23 -3.51
N VAL A 7 -12.45 -11.74 -2.88
CA VAL A 7 -11.83 -10.47 -3.25
C VAL A 7 -10.86 -10.74 -4.41
N PRO A 8 -11.12 -10.22 -5.63
CA PRO A 8 -10.24 -10.43 -6.77
C PRO A 8 -8.93 -9.64 -6.60
N TRP A 9 -7.82 -10.24 -7.06
CA TRP A 9 -6.50 -9.61 -7.10
C TRP A 9 -5.65 -10.25 -8.20
N ASP A 10 -4.83 -9.46 -8.88
CA ASP A 10 -3.90 -9.94 -9.92
C ASP A 10 -2.48 -10.17 -9.39
N LEU A 11 -2.06 -9.36 -8.42
CA LEU A 11 -0.74 -9.42 -7.80
C LEU A 11 -0.82 -9.19 -6.29
N LEU A 12 -0.11 -10.02 -5.52
CA LEU A 12 0.05 -9.87 -4.08
C LEU A 12 1.50 -9.52 -3.75
N VAL A 13 1.75 -8.25 -3.43
CA VAL A 13 3.05 -7.77 -2.96
C VAL A 13 3.04 -7.72 -1.44
N MET A 14 4.00 -8.40 -0.80
CA MET A 14 4.10 -8.47 0.65
C MET A 14 5.49 -8.02 1.10
N ARG A 15 5.55 -7.55 2.36
CA ARG A 15 6.81 -7.34 3.07
C ARG A 15 7.58 -8.66 3.13
N ALA A 16 8.89 -8.61 2.89
CA ALA A 16 9.75 -9.77 3.03
C ALA A 16 9.84 -10.23 4.49
N ASP A 17 10.10 -11.52 4.70
CA ASP A 17 10.37 -12.04 6.03
C ASP A 17 11.57 -11.30 6.64
N ASP A 18 11.50 -11.02 7.95
CA ASP A 18 12.53 -10.31 8.73
C ASP A 18 12.82 -8.84 8.32
N ASP A 19 11.99 -8.24 7.46
CA ASP A 19 12.09 -6.81 7.15
C ASP A 19 11.43 -5.95 8.25
N HIS A 20 12.24 -5.22 9.02
CA HIS A 20 11.79 -4.37 10.13
C HIS A 20 11.62 -2.89 9.77
N ARG A 21 11.74 -2.50 8.49
CA ARG A 21 11.53 -1.11 8.07
C ARG A 21 10.11 -0.64 8.34
N SER A 22 9.87 0.66 8.36
CA SER A 22 8.53 1.19 8.57
C SER A 22 7.57 0.77 7.43
N SER A 23 6.26 0.78 7.70
CA SER A 23 5.23 0.49 6.69
C SER A 23 5.38 1.39 5.44
N PRO A 24 5.58 2.71 5.59
CA PRO A 24 5.74 3.59 4.44
C PRO A 24 6.99 3.28 3.60
N GLU A 25 8.11 2.91 4.22
CA GLU A 25 9.36 2.56 3.50
C GLU A 25 9.18 1.32 2.62
N VAL A 26 8.59 0.26 3.17
CA VAL A 26 8.34 -0.98 2.42
C VAL A 26 7.34 -0.74 1.28
N LYS A 27 6.29 0.04 1.53
CA LYS A 27 5.29 0.36 0.49
C LYS A 27 5.80 1.31 -0.57
N ALA A 28 6.71 2.24 -0.23
CA ALA A 28 7.37 3.10 -1.21
C ALA A 28 8.24 2.26 -2.17
N GLU A 29 9.01 1.30 -1.64
CA GLU A 29 9.77 0.37 -2.47
C GLU A 29 8.86 -0.46 -3.39
N ALA A 30 7.74 -0.97 -2.86
CA ALA A 30 6.77 -1.70 -3.66
C ALA A 30 6.16 -0.83 -4.79
N LEU A 31 5.83 0.43 -4.51
CA LEU A 31 5.32 1.38 -5.50
C LEU A 31 6.33 1.62 -6.63
N GLU A 32 7.59 1.84 -6.28
CA GLU A 32 8.65 2.08 -7.28
C GLU A 32 8.90 0.83 -8.13
N ARG A 33 8.81 -0.36 -7.56
CA ARG A 33 8.88 -1.61 -8.32
C ARG A 33 7.72 -1.77 -9.30
N LEU A 34 6.48 -1.49 -8.87
CA LEU A 34 5.33 -1.52 -9.78
C LEU A 34 5.51 -0.54 -10.96
N ARG A 35 6.01 0.67 -10.68
CA ARG A 35 6.30 1.66 -11.73
C ARG A 35 7.42 1.19 -12.66
N ALA A 36 8.47 0.60 -12.12
CA ALA A 36 9.58 0.04 -12.90
C ALA A 36 9.12 -1.12 -13.81
N ASP A 37 8.15 -1.90 -13.35
CA ASP A 37 7.52 -2.97 -14.12
C ASP A 37 6.50 -2.46 -15.16
N GLY A 38 6.31 -1.13 -15.26
CA GLY A 38 5.48 -0.47 -16.26
C GLY A 38 4.01 -0.26 -15.85
N TYR A 39 3.65 -0.52 -14.60
CA TYR A 39 2.30 -0.27 -14.10
C TYR A 39 2.07 1.21 -13.80
N GLU A 40 0.92 1.73 -14.25
CA GLU A 40 0.45 3.07 -13.91
C GLU A 40 -0.44 3.02 -12.67
N VAL A 41 0.12 3.33 -11.49
CA VAL A 41 -0.64 3.30 -10.23
C VAL A 41 -1.58 4.50 -10.12
N GLN A 42 -2.87 4.28 -10.40
CA GLN A 42 -3.91 5.31 -10.42
C GLN A 42 -4.42 5.69 -9.02
N LEU A 43 -4.52 4.72 -8.11
CA LEU A 43 -5.19 4.89 -6.82
C LEU A 43 -4.54 4.02 -5.75
N ALA A 44 -4.31 4.60 -4.57
CA ALA A 44 -4.02 3.88 -3.33
C ALA A 44 -5.18 4.02 -2.34
N ILE A 45 -5.50 2.93 -1.64
CA ILE A 45 -6.49 2.89 -0.55
C ILE A 45 -5.78 2.32 0.67
N ASP A 46 -5.64 3.12 1.73
CA ASP A 46 -4.86 2.75 2.91
C ASP A 46 -5.46 3.37 4.17
N ASP A 47 -5.36 2.67 5.30
CA ASP A 47 -5.84 3.12 6.60
C ASP A 47 -4.72 3.69 7.49
N ASP A 48 -3.45 3.45 7.15
CA ASP A 48 -2.31 4.03 7.85
C ASP A 48 -2.06 5.47 7.39
N PRO A 49 -2.15 6.49 8.28
CA PRO A 49 -1.89 7.88 7.91
C PRO A 49 -0.47 8.11 7.35
N GLY A 50 0.51 7.33 7.78
CA GLY A 50 1.88 7.35 7.26
C GLY A 50 1.96 6.90 5.81
N ASN A 51 1.32 5.78 5.48
CA ASN A 51 1.25 5.29 4.10
C ASN A 51 0.48 6.27 3.20
N VAL A 52 -0.62 6.83 3.70
CA VAL A 52 -1.40 7.83 2.96
C VAL A 52 -0.56 9.06 2.62
N ARG A 53 0.21 9.59 3.59
CA ARG A 53 1.12 10.70 3.33
C ARG A 53 2.18 10.33 2.28
N MET A 54 2.72 9.12 2.37
CA MET A 54 3.72 8.61 1.41
C MET A 54 3.16 8.54 -0.01
N TYR A 55 2.01 7.90 -0.24
CA TYR A 55 1.42 7.78 -1.58
C TYR A 55 1.07 9.15 -2.18
N ARG A 56 0.52 10.06 -1.37
CA ARG A 56 0.23 11.44 -1.82
C ARG A 56 1.50 12.19 -2.21
N ALA A 57 2.56 12.06 -1.42
CA ALA A 57 3.86 12.67 -1.74
C ALA A 57 4.48 12.07 -3.00
N ALA A 58 4.23 10.79 -3.26
CA ALA A 58 4.63 10.10 -4.49
C ALA A 58 3.75 10.44 -5.71
N GLY A 59 2.76 11.33 -5.58
CA GLY A 59 1.87 11.75 -6.66
C GLY A 59 0.74 10.77 -6.98
N VAL A 60 0.47 9.79 -6.12
CA VAL A 60 -0.61 8.81 -6.30
C VAL A 60 -1.90 9.34 -5.66
N ALA A 61 -3.01 9.33 -6.40
CA ALA A 61 -4.31 9.65 -5.82
C ALA A 61 -4.60 8.67 -4.68
N THR A 62 -4.97 9.17 -3.50
CA THR A 62 -5.02 8.33 -2.30
C THR A 62 -6.26 8.58 -1.46
N VAL A 63 -7.03 7.52 -1.24
CA VAL A 63 -8.17 7.47 -0.31
C VAL A 63 -7.65 6.98 1.04
N TYR A 64 -7.84 7.81 2.06
CA TYR A 64 -7.69 7.38 3.45
C TYR A 64 -8.98 6.67 3.85
N LEU A 65 -8.88 5.41 4.30
CA LEU A 65 -10.00 4.65 4.83
C LEU A 65 -9.83 4.48 6.33
N HIS A 66 -10.69 5.13 7.11
CA HIS A 66 -10.58 5.09 8.56
C HIS A 66 -10.87 3.69 9.12
N SER A 67 -9.92 3.10 9.87
CA SER A 67 -10.04 1.76 10.47
C SER A 67 -10.29 1.75 11.98
N GLY A 68 -10.22 2.91 12.66
CA GLY A 68 -10.28 3.03 14.12
C GLY A 68 -9.01 2.56 14.85
N TYR A 69 -8.03 1.97 14.15
CA TYR A 69 -6.80 1.46 14.76
C TYR A 69 -5.86 2.58 15.27
N TYR A 70 -5.85 3.71 14.57
CA TYR A 70 -4.92 4.82 14.83
C TYR A 70 -5.48 5.90 15.77
N ASP A 71 -6.66 5.67 16.35
CA ASP A 71 -7.34 6.60 17.27
C ASP A 71 -7.07 6.29 18.76
N LEU A 72 -6.31 5.22 19.04
CA LEU A 72 -6.03 4.71 20.40
C LEU A 72 -4.93 5.49 21.12
#